data_AF-A0A4S3JE09-F1
#
_entry.id   AF-A0A4S3JE09-F1
#
_cell.length_a   1.000
_cell.length_b   1.000
_cell.length_c   1.000
_cell.angle_alpha   90.00
_cell.angle_beta   90.00
_cell.angle_gamma   90.00
#
_symmetry.space_group_name_H-M   'P 1'
#
loop_
_entity.id
_entity.type
_entity.pdbx_description
1 polymer ?
#
loop_
_entity_poly.entity_id
_entity_poly.type
_entity_poly.pdbx_seq_one_letter_code
_entity_poly.pdbx_strand_id
1 'polypeptide(L)'
;MTRSETGCDSKTPFSSVVKNTVAEAVATAKLSPLQSSGQPTVQRNSDRRAWKDEYQKYGNLGRELKHAAERHTAKDTVTGADEKLAVATAIEAILCFILAFVADDQSKTLPSQAGDSSSWLSILAYWRVVKKNSISYPHLHSLCSILGAVSYDAIHSLDLERLAITPLPRENTPAQAPLSDESSALIEESRRNRKEIQELKNRLPEYYRESQRLWLEGLRGLSEDVLAREFPSTWSKRSRNFSEQGRQQLKVGDFSGEFFLPLGRANSPVETVRFGYEVLKEWCTKEGVVWRGLLNL
;
A
#
# COMPACT_ATOMS: atom_id res chain seq x y z
N MET A 1 9.29 -15.87 -58.98
CA MET A 1 10.13 -15.80 -60.19
C MET A 1 9.98 -14.37 -60.71
N THR A 2 10.97 -13.48 -60.69
CA THR A 2 12.38 -13.63 -61.02
C THR A 2 13.24 -12.66 -60.19
N ARG A 3 14.41 -13.17 -59.84
CA ARG A 3 15.54 -12.58 -59.11
C ARG A 3 16.52 -12.00 -60.15
N SER A 4 17.24 -10.94 -59.82
CA SER A 4 18.51 -10.61 -60.48
C SER A 4 19.41 -9.87 -59.49
N GLU A 5 20.27 -10.65 -58.84
CA GLU A 5 21.55 -10.23 -58.26
C GLU A 5 22.62 -10.33 -59.36
N THR A 6 23.60 -9.43 -59.33
CA THR A 6 25.04 -9.61 -59.62
C THR A 6 25.71 -8.31 -59.15
N GLY A 7 26.78 -8.23 -58.37
CA GLY A 7 27.69 -9.22 -57.78
C GLY A 7 29.12 -8.62 -57.72
N CYS A 8 29.82 -8.79 -56.58
CA CYS A 8 31.28 -8.82 -56.38
C CYS A 8 32.13 -7.54 -56.67
N ASP A 9 33.23 -7.20 -55.97
CA ASP A 9 33.90 -7.72 -54.77
C ASP A 9 35.08 -6.80 -54.36
N SER A 10 35.36 -6.73 -53.05
CA SER A 10 36.69 -6.78 -52.40
C SER A 10 37.77 -5.68 -52.60
N LYS A 11 38.15 -4.99 -51.52
CA LYS A 11 39.47 -5.13 -50.81
C LYS A 11 39.74 -4.05 -49.75
N THR A 12 40.07 -4.49 -48.52
CA THR A 12 40.76 -3.72 -47.47
C THR A 12 42.28 -3.96 -47.54
N PRO A 13 43.14 -3.06 -47.01
CA PRO A 13 43.86 -3.43 -45.77
C PRO A 13 44.27 -2.27 -44.81
N PHE A 14 44.29 -2.63 -43.52
CA PHE A 14 45.14 -2.28 -42.35
C PHE A 14 45.97 -0.98 -42.20
N SER A 15 45.69 -0.30 -41.06
CA SER A 15 46.54 0.26 -39.97
C SER A 15 47.76 1.18 -40.20
N SER A 16 47.83 2.31 -39.46
CA SER A 16 48.58 2.47 -38.19
C SER A 16 49.18 3.88 -37.91
N VAL A 17 49.30 4.19 -36.60
CA VAL A 17 50.22 5.11 -35.87
C VAL A 17 50.02 6.63 -35.90
N VAL A 18 49.71 7.23 -34.73
CA VAL A 18 50.43 8.39 -34.10
C VAL A 18 50.14 8.37 -32.56
N LYS A 19 51.05 7.85 -31.73
CA LYS A 19 51.98 8.52 -30.77
C LYS A 19 51.36 9.33 -29.61
N ASN A 20 51.53 8.77 -28.41
CA ASN A 20 51.56 9.44 -27.10
C ASN A 20 52.81 10.32 -26.95
N THR A 21 52.66 11.50 -26.34
CA THR A 21 53.64 12.01 -25.36
C THR A 21 53.00 13.02 -24.39
N VAL A 22 53.33 12.84 -23.12
CA VAL A 22 52.95 13.61 -21.92
C VAL A 22 53.92 14.76 -21.69
N ALA A 23 53.45 15.92 -21.20
CA ALA A 23 54.18 16.76 -20.25
C ALA A 23 53.23 17.77 -19.56
N GLU A 24 53.27 17.76 -18.24
CA GLU A 24 52.54 18.60 -17.27
C GLU A 24 52.91 20.09 -17.32
N ALA A 25 51.96 20.94 -16.97
CA ALA A 25 52.21 22.14 -16.16
C ALA A 25 50.98 22.48 -15.32
N VAL A 26 51.18 22.39 -14.00
CA VAL A 26 50.24 22.63 -12.91
C VAL A 26 49.96 24.13 -12.76
N ALA A 27 48.68 24.52 -12.75
CA ALA A 27 48.22 25.78 -12.17
C ALA A 27 46.95 25.53 -11.35
N THR A 28 47.13 25.60 -10.04
CA THR A 28 46.18 25.37 -8.96
C THR A 28 45.12 26.47 -8.91
N ALA A 29 43.95 26.21 -9.51
CA ALA A 29 42.72 26.94 -9.18
C ALA A 29 41.95 26.16 -8.11
N LYS A 30 41.96 26.67 -6.87
CA LYS A 30 41.07 26.22 -5.78
C LYS A 30 39.62 26.48 -6.19
N LEU A 31 38.96 25.47 -6.76
CA LEU A 31 37.50 25.39 -6.80
C LEU A 31 37.06 24.57 -5.59
N SER A 32 36.65 25.26 -4.54
CA SER A 32 35.91 24.67 -3.43
C SER A 32 34.59 24.10 -3.97
N PRO A 33 34.27 22.82 -3.74
CA PRO A 33 32.91 22.34 -3.95
C PRO A 33 32.00 23.06 -2.95
N LEU A 34 31.00 23.78 -3.44
CA LEU A 34 29.89 24.25 -2.60
C LEU A 34 29.20 23.00 -2.04
N GLN A 35 29.55 22.64 -0.82
CA GLN A 35 28.86 21.61 -0.06
C GLN A 35 27.48 22.15 0.32
N SER A 36 26.44 21.74 -0.41
CA SER A 36 25.08 21.68 0.14
C SER A 36 25.03 20.51 1.13
N SER A 37 25.49 20.74 2.37
CA SER A 37 25.59 19.69 3.40
C SER A 37 24.65 19.94 4.59
N GLY A 38 23.42 20.37 4.33
CA GLY A 38 22.38 20.51 5.37
C GLY A 38 20.97 20.06 4.99
N GLN A 39 20.71 19.73 3.71
CA GLN A 39 19.34 19.58 3.20
C GLN A 39 18.67 18.19 3.36
N PRO A 40 19.34 17.02 3.26
CA PRO A 40 18.61 15.75 3.14
C PRO A 40 17.92 15.30 4.45
N THR A 41 18.50 15.59 5.61
CA THR A 41 17.92 15.24 6.92
C THR A 41 16.75 16.14 7.31
N VAL A 42 16.83 17.44 6.99
CA VAL A 42 15.74 18.40 7.27
C VAL A 42 14.53 18.09 6.40
N GLN A 43 14.73 17.84 5.09
CA GLN A 43 13.67 17.46 4.16
C GLN A 43 13.00 16.14 4.56
N ARG A 44 13.80 15.13 4.94
CA ARG A 44 13.24 13.84 5.39
C ARG A 44 12.39 13.97 6.65
N ASN A 45 12.79 14.85 7.58
CA ASN A 45 12.02 15.12 8.79
C ASN A 45 10.73 15.90 8.52
N SER A 46 10.74 16.84 7.55
CA SER A 46 9.52 17.52 7.13
C SER A 46 8.54 16.57 6.43
N ASP A 47 9.04 15.70 5.55
CA ASP A 47 8.19 14.73 4.84
C ASP A 47 7.58 13.72 5.82
N ARG A 48 8.37 13.23 6.78
CA ARG A 48 7.86 12.37 7.86
C ARG A 48 6.76 13.04 8.68
N ARG A 49 6.89 14.34 8.98
CA ARG A 49 5.85 15.09 9.69
C ARG A 49 4.59 15.21 8.84
N ALA A 50 4.74 15.56 7.57
CA ALA A 50 3.62 15.74 6.66
C ALA A 50 2.84 14.42 6.44
N TRP A 51 3.53 13.28 6.38
CA TRP A 51 2.88 11.95 6.39
C TRP A 51 2.11 11.67 7.67
N LYS A 52 2.64 12.06 8.84
CA LYS A 52 1.91 11.95 10.10
C LYS A 52 0.65 12.83 10.13
N ASP A 53 0.71 14.01 9.53
CA ASP A 53 -0.44 14.90 9.43
C ASP A 53 -1.54 14.27 8.56
N GLU A 54 -1.19 13.63 7.44
CA GLU A 54 -2.14 12.86 6.62
C GLU A 54 -2.71 11.64 7.38
N TYR A 55 -1.90 10.90 8.13
CA TYR A 55 -2.38 9.83 9.02
C TYR A 55 -3.44 10.33 10.01
N GLN A 56 -3.18 11.47 10.66
CA GLN A 56 -4.14 12.06 11.60
C GLN A 56 -5.40 12.55 10.90
N LYS A 57 -5.27 13.21 9.76
CA LYS A 57 -6.39 13.73 8.96
C LYS A 57 -7.36 12.62 8.57
N TYR A 58 -6.88 11.57 7.89
CA TYR A 58 -7.75 10.48 7.47
C TYR A 58 -8.18 9.57 8.63
N GLY A 59 -7.34 9.43 9.67
CA GLY A 59 -7.71 8.72 10.88
C GLY A 59 -8.85 9.39 11.64
N ASN A 60 -8.86 10.72 11.74
CA ASN A 60 -9.95 11.50 12.33
C ASN A 60 -11.22 11.38 11.48
N LEU A 61 -11.12 11.59 10.17
CA LEU A 61 -12.25 11.48 9.26
C LEU A 61 -12.88 10.08 9.31
N GLY A 62 -12.06 9.01 9.32
CA GLY A 62 -12.53 7.64 9.45
C GLY A 62 -13.29 7.38 10.76
N ARG A 63 -12.85 7.96 11.88
CA ARG A 63 -13.56 7.88 13.17
C ARG A 63 -14.89 8.64 13.13
N GLU A 64 -14.90 9.84 12.57
CA GLU A 64 -16.12 10.64 12.43
C GLU A 64 -17.16 9.93 11.56
N LEU A 65 -16.73 9.37 10.43
CA LEU A 65 -17.58 8.58 9.53
C LEU A 65 -18.06 7.29 10.19
N LYS A 66 -17.20 6.57 10.92
CA LYS A 66 -17.61 5.39 11.69
C LYS A 66 -18.76 5.71 12.65
N HIS A 67 -18.65 6.78 13.42
CA HIS A 67 -19.72 7.21 14.32
C HIS A 67 -20.93 7.77 13.58
N ALA A 68 -20.74 8.41 12.42
CA ALA A 68 -21.85 8.81 11.55
C ALA A 68 -22.66 7.60 11.05
N ALA A 69 -21.97 6.53 10.64
CA ALA A 69 -22.60 5.28 10.23
C ALA A 69 -23.47 4.67 11.35
N GLU A 70 -22.94 4.62 12.57
CA GLU A 70 -23.69 4.14 13.75
C GLU A 70 -24.95 4.99 14.01
N ARG A 71 -24.82 6.32 13.89
CA ARG A 71 -25.94 7.27 14.10
C ARG A 71 -27.08 7.09 13.11
N HIS A 72 -26.82 6.69 11.86
CA HIS A 72 -27.88 6.44 10.88
C HIS A 72 -28.85 5.34 11.33
N THR A 73 -28.37 4.37 12.11
CA THR A 73 -29.15 3.23 12.61
C THR A 73 -29.53 3.33 14.10
N ALA A 74 -29.13 4.39 14.80
CA ALA A 74 -29.33 4.54 16.24
C ALA A 74 -30.70 5.13 16.64
N LYS A 75 -31.73 4.95 15.80
CA LYS A 75 -33.07 5.53 15.98
C LYS A 75 -34.14 4.45 16.03
N ASP A 76 -35.28 4.75 16.67
CA ASP A 76 -36.36 3.77 16.92
C ASP A 76 -36.96 3.19 15.64
N THR A 77 -37.00 3.97 14.55
CA THR A 77 -37.48 3.54 13.24
C THR A 77 -36.38 3.72 12.19
N VAL A 78 -35.70 2.63 11.87
CA VAL A 78 -34.68 2.58 10.82
C VAL A 78 -35.35 2.23 9.49
N THR A 79 -35.16 3.07 8.48
CA THR A 79 -35.65 2.80 7.12
C THR A 79 -34.57 2.12 6.28
N GLY A 80 -34.95 1.45 5.20
CA GLY A 80 -33.97 0.86 4.27
C GLY A 80 -33.02 1.90 3.64
N ALA A 81 -33.44 3.16 3.52
CA ALA A 81 -32.57 4.25 3.08
C ALA A 81 -31.49 4.58 4.12
N ASP A 82 -31.83 4.52 5.41
CA ASP A 82 -30.88 4.71 6.50
C ASP A 82 -29.86 3.59 6.56
N GLU A 83 -30.28 2.34 6.36
CA GLU A 83 -29.38 1.18 6.33
C GLU A 83 -28.37 1.28 5.18
N LYS A 84 -28.84 1.64 3.97
CA LYS A 84 -27.97 1.88 2.82
C LYS A 84 -26.96 2.99 3.08
N LEU A 85 -27.41 4.11 3.64
CA LEU A 85 -26.54 5.23 3.99
C LEU A 85 -25.55 4.83 5.08
N ALA A 86 -25.97 4.10 6.11
CA ALA A 86 -25.09 3.59 7.16
C ALA A 86 -23.97 2.72 6.59
N VAL A 87 -24.30 1.77 5.70
CA VAL A 87 -23.30 0.91 5.08
C VAL A 87 -22.37 1.71 4.17
N ALA A 88 -22.88 2.64 3.36
CA ALA A 88 -22.05 3.46 2.49
C ALA A 88 -21.06 4.32 3.29
N THR A 89 -21.54 5.01 4.33
CA THR A 89 -20.73 5.80 5.25
C THR A 89 -19.69 4.94 5.98
N ALA A 90 -20.05 3.71 6.38
CA ALA A 90 -19.12 2.78 7.03
C ALA A 90 -18.02 2.28 6.09
N ILE A 91 -18.33 2.04 4.81
CA ILE A 91 -17.34 1.68 3.80
C ILE A 91 -16.39 2.86 3.55
N GLU A 92 -16.91 4.07 3.45
CA GLU A 92 -16.08 5.27 3.33
C GLU A 92 -15.12 5.45 4.51
N ALA A 93 -15.57 5.13 5.73
CA ALA A 93 -14.69 5.11 6.90
C ALA A 93 -13.52 4.12 6.71
N ILE A 94 -13.76 2.93 6.16
CA ILE A 94 -12.68 1.96 5.86
C ILE A 94 -11.71 2.54 4.83
N LEU A 95 -12.20 3.19 3.78
CA LEU A 95 -11.36 3.86 2.78
C LEU A 95 -10.44 4.90 3.45
N CYS A 96 -10.98 5.70 4.37
CA CYS A 96 -10.20 6.67 5.15
C CYS A 96 -9.13 5.99 6.00
N PHE A 97 -9.46 4.90 6.70
CA PHE A 97 -8.48 4.18 7.50
C PHE A 97 -7.36 3.59 6.65
N ILE A 98 -7.66 3.04 5.47
CA ILE A 98 -6.63 2.56 4.54
C ILE A 98 -5.67 3.70 4.14
N LEU A 99 -6.19 4.88 3.77
CA LEU A 99 -5.35 6.03 3.45
C LEU A 99 -4.49 6.48 4.64
N ALA A 100 -5.06 6.47 5.85
CA ALA A 100 -4.32 6.77 7.06
C ALA A 100 -3.16 5.78 7.23
N PHE A 101 -3.40 4.47 7.11
CA PHE A 101 -2.36 3.47 7.33
C PHE A 101 -1.28 3.51 6.26
N VAL A 102 -1.63 3.80 5.00
CA VAL A 102 -0.63 4.09 3.96
C VAL A 102 0.25 5.27 4.38
N ALA A 103 -0.34 6.36 4.87
CA ALA A 103 0.42 7.52 5.35
C ALA A 103 1.31 7.18 6.57
N ASP A 104 0.84 6.32 7.47
CA ASP A 104 1.62 5.82 8.62
C ASP A 104 2.83 5.01 8.15
N ASP A 105 2.64 4.10 7.18
CA ASP A 105 3.70 3.29 6.56
C ASP A 105 4.77 4.18 5.89
N GLN A 106 4.33 5.23 5.17
CA GLN A 106 5.22 6.22 4.57
C GLN A 106 5.99 7.05 5.62
N SER A 107 5.38 7.31 6.79
CA SER A 107 6.05 8.03 7.89
C SER A 107 7.13 7.19 8.59
N LYS A 108 7.07 5.86 8.41
CA LYS A 108 7.94 4.86 9.05
C LYS A 108 8.99 4.28 8.11
N THR A 109 8.98 4.63 6.82
CA THR A 109 9.90 4.09 5.82
C THR A 109 11.33 4.60 6.07
N LEU A 110 12.05 3.87 6.92
CA LEU A 110 13.47 4.03 7.18
C LEU A 110 14.19 2.74 6.79
N PRO A 111 15.36 2.77 6.13
CA PRO A 111 16.09 1.59 5.63
C PRO A 111 16.47 0.52 6.68
N SER A 112 16.13 0.70 7.96
CA SER A 112 16.51 -0.18 9.05
C SER A 112 15.39 -0.37 10.10
N GLN A 113 14.16 0.06 9.81
CA GLN A 113 13.04 -0.08 10.74
C GLN A 113 12.13 -1.22 10.29
N ALA A 114 11.72 -2.05 11.25
CA ALA A 114 10.78 -3.13 11.02
C ALA A 114 9.43 -2.65 10.51
N GLY A 115 8.85 -3.41 9.57
CA GLY A 115 7.45 -3.26 9.19
C GLY A 115 6.56 -3.38 10.43
N ASP A 116 5.66 -2.42 10.62
CA ASP A 116 4.74 -2.38 11.75
C ASP A 116 3.29 -2.49 11.26
N SER A 117 2.72 -3.67 11.43
CA SER A 117 1.35 -3.97 11.01
C SER A 117 0.27 -3.57 12.03
N SER A 118 0.62 -2.91 13.15
CA SER A 118 -0.33 -2.60 14.22
C SER A 118 -1.52 -1.74 13.76
N SER A 119 -1.27 -0.71 12.95
CA SER A 119 -2.29 0.14 12.35
C SER A 119 -3.27 -0.67 11.51
N TRP A 120 -2.77 -1.54 10.63
CA TRP A 120 -3.57 -2.42 9.79
C TRP A 120 -4.33 -3.51 10.57
N LEU A 121 -3.74 -4.05 11.64
CA LEU A 121 -4.42 -5.00 12.52
C LEU A 121 -5.64 -4.36 13.21
N SER A 122 -5.54 -3.08 13.55
CA SER A 122 -6.59 -2.38 14.31
C SER A 122 -7.92 -2.25 13.55
N ILE A 123 -7.91 -2.24 12.21
CA ILE A 123 -9.14 -2.08 11.42
C ILE A 123 -9.93 -3.37 11.26
N LEU A 124 -9.31 -4.54 11.44
CA LEU A 124 -9.92 -5.83 11.11
C LEU A 124 -11.24 -6.06 11.88
N ALA A 125 -11.32 -5.64 13.14
CA ALA A 125 -12.54 -5.77 13.93
C ALA A 125 -13.70 -4.95 13.35
N TYR A 126 -13.43 -3.69 12.97
CA TYR A 126 -14.43 -2.83 12.37
C TYR A 126 -14.82 -3.33 10.97
N TRP A 127 -13.84 -3.68 10.13
CA TRP A 127 -14.09 -4.23 8.80
C TRP A 127 -15.04 -5.44 8.82
N ARG A 128 -14.87 -6.38 9.77
CA ARG A 128 -15.78 -7.54 9.90
C ARG A 128 -17.22 -7.12 10.15
N VAL A 129 -17.44 -6.09 10.96
CA VAL A 129 -18.78 -5.54 11.23
C VAL A 129 -19.35 -4.93 9.95
N VAL A 130 -18.59 -4.10 9.24
CA VAL A 130 -19.06 -3.46 8.00
C VAL A 130 -19.36 -4.51 6.92
N LYS A 131 -18.49 -5.50 6.73
CA LYS A 131 -18.73 -6.62 5.80
C LYS A 131 -20.00 -7.39 6.13
N LYS A 132 -20.27 -7.64 7.41
CA LYS A 132 -21.51 -8.29 7.86
C LYS A 132 -22.73 -7.43 7.55
N ASN A 133 -22.66 -6.13 7.82
CA ASN A 133 -23.76 -5.20 7.59
C ASN A 133 -24.05 -4.99 6.10
N SER A 134 -23.06 -5.20 5.22
CA SER A 134 -23.23 -5.05 3.78
C SER A 134 -23.78 -6.29 3.05
N ILE A 135 -24.10 -7.39 3.75
CA ILE A 135 -24.56 -8.66 3.14
C ILE A 135 -25.79 -8.46 2.23
N SER A 136 -26.72 -7.60 2.62
CA SER A 136 -27.93 -7.29 1.83
C SER A 136 -27.66 -6.49 0.55
N TYR A 137 -26.42 -6.04 0.35
CA TYR A 137 -26.00 -5.20 -0.78
C TYR A 137 -24.80 -5.86 -1.48
N PRO A 138 -25.03 -6.81 -2.41
CA PRO A 138 -23.99 -7.69 -2.94
C PRO A 138 -22.75 -6.97 -3.48
N HIS A 139 -22.92 -5.89 -4.25
CA HIS A 139 -21.80 -5.10 -4.77
C HIS A 139 -20.96 -4.44 -3.67
N LEU A 140 -21.61 -3.90 -2.63
CA LEU A 140 -20.92 -3.32 -1.47
C LEU A 140 -20.27 -4.41 -0.61
N HIS A 141 -20.88 -5.59 -0.51
CA HIS A 141 -20.25 -6.75 0.13
C HIS A 141 -18.98 -7.18 -0.58
N SER A 142 -19.01 -7.25 -1.91
CA SER A 142 -17.83 -7.53 -2.72
C SER A 142 -16.76 -6.44 -2.60
N LEU A 143 -17.16 -5.16 -2.56
CA LEU A 143 -16.23 -4.07 -2.27
C LEU A 143 -15.59 -4.23 -0.88
N CYS A 144 -16.38 -4.49 0.16
CA CYS A 144 -15.87 -4.79 1.50
C CYS A 144 -14.89 -5.97 1.50
N SER A 145 -15.15 -7.02 0.72
CA SER A 145 -14.22 -8.15 0.58
C SER A 145 -12.88 -7.70 -0.02
N ILE A 146 -12.89 -6.88 -1.08
CA ILE A 146 -11.67 -6.31 -1.68
C ILE A 146 -10.89 -5.46 -0.66
N LEU A 147 -11.57 -4.58 0.07
CA LEU A 147 -10.91 -3.73 1.09
C LEU A 147 -10.30 -4.55 2.24
N GLY A 148 -10.97 -5.65 2.61
CA GLY A 148 -10.43 -6.62 3.55
C GLY A 148 -9.19 -7.31 3.02
N ALA A 149 -9.23 -7.75 1.76
CA ALA A 149 -8.12 -8.42 1.11
C ALA A 149 -6.86 -7.55 1.08
N VAL A 150 -6.99 -6.26 0.73
CA VAL A 150 -5.91 -5.27 0.79
C VAL A 150 -5.35 -5.12 2.21
N SER A 151 -6.21 -5.08 3.22
CA SER A 151 -5.77 -4.96 4.61
C SER A 151 -4.98 -6.19 5.06
N TYR A 152 -5.44 -7.40 4.73
CA TYR A 152 -4.74 -8.64 5.01
C TYR A 152 -3.42 -8.77 4.23
N ASP A 153 -3.37 -8.33 2.97
CA ASP A 153 -2.14 -8.29 2.19
C ASP A 153 -1.11 -7.33 2.78
N ALA A 154 -1.53 -6.13 3.20
CA ALA A 154 -0.64 -5.16 3.84
C ALA A 154 -0.05 -5.72 5.13
N ILE A 155 -0.88 -6.35 5.99
CA ILE A 155 -0.40 -7.02 7.21
C ILE A 155 0.58 -8.14 6.84
N HIS A 156 0.24 -8.99 5.88
CA HIS A 156 1.08 -10.10 5.46
C HIS A 156 2.46 -9.63 4.96
N SER A 157 2.49 -8.60 4.11
CA SER A 157 3.73 -8.01 3.58
C SER A 157 4.59 -7.41 4.69
N LEU A 158 4.01 -6.58 5.57
CA LEU A 158 4.74 -5.95 6.69
C LEU A 158 5.27 -6.99 7.68
N ASP A 159 4.48 -8.03 7.97
CA ASP A 159 4.87 -9.12 8.85
C ASP A 159 5.98 -9.99 8.25
N LEU A 160 5.97 -10.17 6.93
CA LEU A 160 7.00 -10.91 6.22
C LEU A 160 8.32 -10.14 6.23
N GLU A 161 8.27 -8.82 6.00
CA GLU A 161 9.43 -7.94 6.14
C GLU A 161 9.99 -7.96 7.56
N ARG A 162 9.10 -7.87 8.56
CA ARG A 162 9.46 -7.96 9.97
C ARG A 162 10.13 -9.30 10.30
N LEU A 163 9.58 -10.41 9.83
CA LEU A 163 10.18 -11.73 10.01
C LEU A 163 11.57 -11.83 9.37
N ALA A 164 11.77 -11.21 8.20
CA ALA A 164 13.03 -11.27 7.46
C ALA A 164 14.19 -10.55 8.16
N ILE A 165 13.89 -9.53 8.96
CA ILE A 165 14.91 -8.75 9.70
C ILE A 165 15.07 -9.17 11.16
N THR A 166 14.09 -9.87 11.75
CA THR A 166 14.16 -10.26 13.17
C THR A 166 15.33 -11.24 13.37
N PRO A 167 16.29 -10.94 14.26
CA PRO A 167 17.44 -11.79 14.48
C PRO A 167 17.02 -13.19 14.92
N LEU A 168 17.57 -14.22 14.27
CA LEU A 168 17.34 -15.60 14.69
C LEU A 168 17.88 -15.81 16.10
N PRO A 169 17.16 -16.56 16.96
CA PRO A 169 17.69 -16.94 18.27
C PRO A 169 18.98 -17.74 18.04
N ARG A 170 20.12 -17.27 18.56
CA ARG A 170 21.39 -18.02 18.45
C ARG A 170 21.19 -19.42 19.02
N GLU A 171 21.36 -20.41 18.15
CA GLU A 171 21.37 -21.83 18.50
C GLU A 171 22.79 -22.16 19.01
N ASN A 172 22.99 -22.06 20.32
CA ASN A 172 24.20 -22.46 21.06
C ASN A 172 25.45 -21.58 20.92
N THR A 173 25.87 -20.96 22.02
CA THR A 173 27.30 -20.71 22.31
C THR A 173 27.60 -21.29 23.69
N PRO A 174 28.60 -22.17 23.86
CA PRO A 174 28.94 -22.75 25.15
C PRO A 174 29.45 -21.71 26.15
N ALA A 175 29.09 -21.95 27.41
CA ALA A 175 29.54 -21.44 28.70
C ALA A 175 30.74 -20.47 28.80
N GLN A 176 30.62 -19.62 29.85
CA GLN A 176 31.65 -18.88 30.61
C GLN A 176 31.84 -17.38 30.30
N ALA A 177 31.07 -16.54 31.02
CA ALA A 177 31.56 -15.26 31.56
C ALA A 177 30.68 -14.84 32.76
N PRO A 178 31.25 -14.23 33.82
CA PRO A 178 30.58 -13.96 35.09
C PRO A 178 29.54 -12.82 35.00
N LEU A 179 28.57 -12.90 35.91
CA LEU A 179 27.44 -11.99 36.15
C LEU A 179 27.69 -10.50 35.81
N SER A 180 26.91 -9.97 34.88
CA SER A 180 26.52 -8.56 34.83
C SER A 180 25.10 -8.42 34.26
N ASP A 181 24.42 -7.31 34.57
CA ASP A 181 23.03 -7.02 34.19
C ASP A 181 22.74 -7.11 32.67
N GLU A 182 23.77 -7.01 31.83
CA GLU A 182 23.67 -7.18 30.36
C GLU A 182 23.25 -8.61 29.96
N SER A 183 23.63 -9.64 30.71
CA SER A 183 23.27 -11.03 30.41
C SER A 183 21.77 -11.27 30.56
N SER A 184 21.13 -10.62 31.54
CA SER A 184 19.68 -10.69 31.76
C SER A 184 18.90 -10.01 30.63
N ALA A 185 19.37 -8.84 30.19
CA ALA A 185 18.77 -8.09 29.09
C ALA A 185 18.81 -8.87 27.75
N LEU A 186 19.94 -9.51 27.43
CA LEU A 186 20.10 -10.33 26.22
C LEU A 186 19.22 -11.58 26.23
N ILE A 187 19.04 -12.22 27.39
CA ILE A 187 18.15 -13.39 27.54
C ILE A 187 16.68 -12.97 27.35
N GLU A 188 16.28 -11.84 27.92
CA GLU A 188 14.91 -11.34 27.79
C GLU A 188 14.61 -10.89 26.35
N GLU A 189 15.56 -10.26 25.67
CA GLU A 189 15.46 -9.92 24.24
C GLU A 189 15.36 -11.18 23.37
N SER A 190 16.21 -12.20 23.61
CA SER A 190 16.12 -13.50 22.94
C SER A 190 14.77 -14.19 23.14
N ARG A 191 14.18 -14.08 24.34
CA ARG A 191 12.85 -14.62 24.65
C ARG A 191 11.75 -13.84 23.93
N ARG A 192 11.86 -12.52 23.86
CA ARG A 192 10.94 -11.65 23.12
C ARG A 192 10.97 -11.96 21.62
N ASN A 193 12.16 -12.04 21.03
CA ASN A 193 12.35 -12.36 19.62
C ASN A 193 11.77 -13.75 19.28
N ARG A 194 11.97 -14.74 20.16
CA ARG A 194 11.37 -16.08 19.99
C ARG A 194 9.85 -16.04 19.99
N LYS A 195 9.22 -15.32 20.92
CA LYS A 195 7.76 -15.17 20.98
C LYS A 195 7.24 -14.48 19.72
N GLU A 196 7.91 -13.42 19.28
CA GLU A 196 7.56 -12.66 18.08
C GLU A 196 7.67 -13.49 16.81
N ILE A 197 8.77 -14.22 16.61
CA ILE A 197 8.93 -15.14 15.48
C ILE A 197 7.81 -16.19 15.49
N GLN A 198 7.47 -16.74 16.66
CA GLN A 198 6.40 -17.72 16.76
C GLN A 198 5.04 -17.13 16.40
N GLU A 199 4.74 -15.91 16.85
CA GLU A 199 3.52 -15.20 16.51
C GLU A 199 3.43 -14.95 15.00
N LEU A 200 4.50 -14.44 14.38
CA LEU A 200 4.58 -14.18 12.95
C LEU A 200 4.38 -15.48 12.14
N LYS A 201 5.06 -16.58 12.53
CA LYS A 201 4.90 -17.89 11.89
C LYS A 201 3.47 -18.42 11.96
N ASN A 202 2.76 -18.15 13.05
CA ASN A 202 1.38 -18.58 13.21
C ASN A 202 0.42 -17.75 12.32
N ARG A 203 0.55 -16.41 12.32
CA ARG A 203 -0.42 -15.53 11.64
C ARG A 203 -0.16 -15.34 10.15
N LEU A 204 1.09 -15.41 9.68
CA LEU A 204 1.45 -15.20 8.28
C LEU A 204 0.67 -16.10 7.30
N PRO A 205 0.58 -17.43 7.51
CA PRO A 205 -0.20 -18.32 6.62
C PRO A 205 -1.70 -18.04 6.67
N GLU A 206 -2.23 -17.69 7.85
CA GLU A 206 -3.65 -17.40 8.04
C GLU A 206 -4.06 -16.13 7.28
N TYR A 207 -3.27 -15.07 7.41
CA TYR A 207 -3.55 -13.80 6.75
C TYR A 207 -3.37 -13.88 5.23
N TYR A 208 -2.39 -14.66 4.77
CA TYR A 208 -2.27 -14.96 3.34
C TYR A 208 -3.52 -15.66 2.81
N ARG A 209 -3.97 -16.74 3.47
CA ARG A 209 -5.16 -17.50 3.04
C ARG A 209 -6.42 -16.64 3.05
N GLU A 210 -6.59 -15.84 4.11
CA GLU A 210 -7.76 -14.98 4.25
C GLU A 210 -7.78 -13.87 3.20
N SER A 211 -6.62 -13.26 2.90
CA SER A 211 -6.48 -12.34 1.75
C SER A 211 -6.92 -13.01 0.43
N GLN A 212 -6.38 -14.19 0.11
CA GLN A 212 -6.73 -14.89 -1.13
C GLN A 212 -8.23 -15.20 -1.23
N ARG A 213 -8.84 -15.63 -0.12
CA ARG A 213 -10.28 -15.90 -0.02
C ARG A 213 -11.09 -14.63 -0.32
N LEU A 214 -10.70 -13.51 0.27
CA LEU A 214 -11.38 -12.23 0.13
C LEU A 214 -11.23 -11.61 -1.27
N TRP A 215 -10.05 -11.73 -1.89
CA TRP A 215 -9.84 -11.34 -3.28
C TRP A 215 -10.79 -12.09 -4.22
N LEU A 216 -10.85 -13.42 -4.09
CA LEU A 216 -11.74 -14.24 -4.92
C LEU A 216 -13.22 -13.90 -4.71
N GLU A 217 -13.63 -13.69 -3.46
CA GLU A 217 -15.00 -13.31 -3.11
C GLU A 217 -15.38 -11.92 -3.67
N GLY A 218 -14.47 -10.96 -3.51
CA GLY A 218 -14.65 -9.58 -3.97
C GLY A 218 -14.70 -9.47 -5.50
N LEU A 219 -13.71 -10.04 -6.18
CA LEU A 219 -13.60 -10.00 -7.64
C LEU A 219 -14.73 -10.79 -8.34
N ARG A 220 -15.39 -11.74 -7.66
CA ARG A 220 -16.56 -12.42 -8.21
C ARG A 220 -17.77 -11.50 -8.34
N GLY A 221 -18.03 -10.66 -7.33
CA GLY A 221 -19.18 -9.74 -7.37
C GLY A 221 -18.87 -8.38 -7.98
N LEU A 222 -17.60 -8.08 -8.25
CA LEU A 222 -17.15 -6.90 -9.00
C LEU A 222 -16.21 -7.31 -10.15
N SER A 223 -16.61 -8.35 -10.90
CA SER A 223 -15.85 -8.78 -12.07
C SER A 223 -15.88 -7.72 -13.17
N GLU A 224 -14.95 -7.80 -14.13
CA GLU A 224 -14.89 -6.84 -15.24
C GLU A 224 -16.22 -6.77 -16.03
N ASP A 225 -16.89 -7.91 -16.24
CA ASP A 225 -18.20 -7.95 -16.89
C ASP A 225 -19.28 -7.24 -16.07
N VAL A 226 -19.27 -7.42 -14.75
CA VAL A 226 -20.20 -6.72 -13.84
C VAL A 226 -19.91 -5.23 -13.86
N LEU A 227 -18.63 -4.83 -13.78
CA LEU A 227 -18.24 -3.43 -13.82
C LEU A 227 -18.65 -2.77 -15.14
N ALA A 228 -18.37 -3.40 -16.27
CA ALA A 228 -18.73 -2.87 -17.59
C ALA A 228 -20.25 -2.68 -17.78
N ARG A 229 -21.06 -3.58 -17.21
CA ARG A 229 -22.52 -3.58 -17.36
C ARG A 229 -23.24 -2.74 -16.31
N GLU A 230 -22.82 -2.82 -15.06
CA GLU A 230 -23.56 -2.30 -13.91
C GLU A 230 -22.92 -1.08 -13.25
N PHE A 231 -21.63 -0.84 -13.53
CA PHE A 231 -20.85 0.31 -13.08
C PHE A 231 -20.12 1.02 -14.24
N PRO A 232 -20.82 1.43 -15.32
CA PRO A 232 -20.19 2.00 -16.50
C PRO A 232 -19.39 3.28 -16.22
N SER A 233 -19.79 4.10 -15.24
CA SER A 233 -19.03 5.30 -14.87
C SER A 233 -17.68 4.92 -14.27
N THR A 234 -17.67 4.01 -13.30
CA THR A 234 -16.45 3.47 -12.68
C THR A 234 -15.58 2.78 -13.71
N TRP A 235 -16.17 1.92 -14.54
CA TRP A 235 -15.47 1.19 -15.60
C TRP A 235 -14.74 2.12 -16.56
N SER A 236 -15.34 3.27 -16.91
CA SER A 236 -14.75 4.24 -17.83
C SER A 236 -13.50 4.94 -17.27
N LYS A 237 -13.34 5.00 -15.95
CA LYS A 237 -12.22 5.69 -15.25
C LYS A 237 -10.97 4.85 -15.06
N ARG A 238 -11.02 3.55 -15.41
CA ARG A 238 -9.85 2.67 -15.32
C ARG A 238 -8.74 3.17 -16.22
N SER A 239 -7.50 3.07 -15.75
CA SER A 239 -6.34 3.33 -16.60
C SER A 239 -6.21 2.27 -17.68
N ARG A 240 -5.72 2.69 -18.85
CA ARG A 240 -5.33 1.80 -19.95
C ARG A 240 -3.81 1.73 -20.14
N ASN A 241 -3.05 2.55 -19.40
CA ASN A 241 -1.62 2.67 -19.57
C ASN A 241 -0.86 1.78 -18.57
N PHE A 242 -0.95 0.46 -18.75
CA PHE A 242 -0.32 -0.51 -17.85
C PHE A 242 1.20 -0.35 -17.70
N SER A 243 1.86 0.37 -18.62
CA SER A 243 3.29 0.67 -18.49
C SER A 243 3.62 1.55 -17.27
N GLU A 244 2.65 2.30 -16.75
CA GLU A 244 2.78 3.19 -15.59
C GLU A 244 2.32 2.54 -14.27
N GLN A 245 1.75 1.33 -14.33
CA GLN A 245 1.30 0.62 -13.13
C GLN A 245 2.49 0.35 -12.19
N GLY A 246 2.36 0.73 -10.92
CA GLY A 246 3.41 0.60 -9.91
C GLY A 246 4.59 1.58 -10.07
N ARG A 247 4.61 2.44 -11.10
CA ARG A 247 5.65 3.48 -11.26
C ARG A 247 5.33 4.77 -10.54
N GLN A 248 4.06 5.02 -10.24
CA GLN A 248 3.64 6.21 -9.49
C GLN A 248 4.18 6.17 -8.07
N GLN A 249 5.08 7.10 -7.76
CA GLN A 249 5.48 7.36 -6.39
C GLN A 249 4.40 8.20 -5.70
N LEU A 250 3.93 7.72 -4.56
CA LEU A 250 2.96 8.44 -3.75
C LEU A 250 3.60 9.71 -3.18
N LYS A 251 2.89 10.84 -3.26
CA LYS A 251 3.31 12.12 -2.71
C LYS A 251 2.39 12.51 -1.56
N VAL A 252 2.96 13.17 -0.56
CA VAL A 252 2.18 13.66 0.57
C VAL A 252 1.05 14.58 0.07
N GLY A 253 -0.17 14.35 0.54
CA GLY A 253 -1.34 15.15 0.19
C GLY A 253 -1.94 14.86 -1.19
N ASP A 254 -1.31 14.01 -2.00
CA ASP A 254 -1.80 13.61 -3.32
C ASP A 254 -2.13 12.12 -3.36
N PHE A 255 -3.38 11.81 -3.03
CA PHE A 255 -3.95 10.47 -3.16
C PHE A 255 -4.76 10.33 -4.44
N SER A 256 -4.77 11.35 -5.31
CA SER A 256 -5.58 11.37 -6.51
C SER A 256 -4.95 10.57 -7.65
N GLY A 257 -5.77 10.13 -8.61
CA GLY A 257 -5.28 9.51 -9.83
C GLY A 257 -6.15 8.36 -10.33
N GLU A 258 -5.57 7.58 -11.23
CA GLU A 258 -6.24 6.44 -11.84
C GLU A 258 -6.09 5.17 -10.99
N PHE A 259 -6.83 4.13 -11.38
CA PHE A 259 -6.71 2.77 -10.89
C PHE A 259 -6.68 1.80 -12.08
N PHE A 260 -5.98 0.67 -11.91
CA PHE A 260 -5.87 -0.37 -12.93
C PHE A 260 -6.82 -1.53 -12.62
N LEU A 261 -7.38 -2.13 -13.66
CA LEU A 261 -8.19 -3.35 -13.59
C LEU A 261 -7.54 -4.46 -14.44
N PRO A 262 -7.69 -5.74 -14.07
CA PRO A 262 -8.36 -6.24 -12.86
C PRO A 262 -7.57 -5.89 -11.60
N LEU A 263 -8.27 -5.70 -10.47
CA LEU A 263 -7.62 -5.50 -9.18
C LEU A 263 -6.92 -6.78 -8.72
N GLY A 264 -5.81 -6.61 -8.02
CA GLY A 264 -5.15 -7.69 -7.31
C GLY A 264 -3.92 -7.20 -6.53
N ARG A 265 -3.06 -8.14 -6.17
CA ARG A 265 -1.85 -7.89 -5.37
C ARG A 265 -0.85 -6.90 -5.97
N ALA A 266 -0.92 -6.66 -7.28
CA ALA A 266 -0.07 -5.70 -7.96
C ALA A 266 -0.54 -4.25 -7.78
N ASN A 267 -1.79 -4.03 -7.35
CA ASN A 267 -2.31 -2.71 -7.07
C ASN A 267 -1.89 -2.26 -5.66
N SER A 268 -1.55 -0.99 -5.55
CA SER A 268 -1.36 -0.35 -4.25
C SER A 268 -2.69 -0.25 -3.48
N PRO A 269 -2.64 -0.15 -2.15
CA PRO A 269 -3.83 0.14 -1.36
C PRO A 269 -4.53 1.44 -1.78
N VAL A 270 -3.77 2.46 -2.20
CA VAL A 270 -4.32 3.74 -2.67
C VAL A 270 -5.11 3.58 -3.97
N GLU A 271 -4.61 2.81 -4.94
CA GLU A 271 -5.37 2.49 -6.15
C GLU A 271 -6.68 1.77 -5.82
N THR A 272 -6.64 0.84 -4.85
CA THR A 272 -7.85 0.14 -4.42
C THR A 272 -8.84 1.10 -3.75
N VAL A 273 -8.36 2.09 -2.99
CA VAL A 273 -9.22 3.14 -2.42
C VAL A 273 -9.88 4.00 -3.51
N ARG A 274 -9.12 4.40 -4.54
CA ARG A 274 -9.66 5.15 -5.69
C ARG A 274 -10.76 4.37 -6.40
N PHE A 275 -10.50 3.10 -6.71
CA PHE A 275 -11.51 2.19 -7.27
C PHE A 275 -12.74 2.09 -6.36
N GLY A 276 -12.53 1.83 -5.07
CA GLY A 276 -13.60 1.64 -4.11
C GLY A 276 -14.48 2.88 -3.94
N TYR A 277 -13.88 4.06 -3.98
CA TYR A 277 -14.62 5.32 -3.94
C TYR A 277 -15.51 5.53 -5.17
N GLU A 278 -15.01 5.21 -6.37
CA GLU A 278 -15.81 5.31 -7.60
C GLU A 278 -16.97 4.31 -7.63
N VAL A 279 -16.73 3.05 -7.23
CA VAL A 279 -17.79 2.04 -7.07
C VAL A 279 -18.84 2.51 -6.07
N LEU A 280 -18.41 3.01 -4.91
CA LEU A 280 -19.31 3.46 -3.85
C LEU A 280 -20.17 4.64 -4.31
N LYS A 281 -19.57 5.61 -5.01
CA LYS A 281 -20.24 6.78 -5.56
C LYS A 281 -21.30 6.41 -6.58
N GLU A 282 -20.95 5.55 -7.53
CA GLU A 282 -21.89 5.09 -8.56
C GLU A 282 -23.01 4.24 -7.95
N TRP A 283 -22.69 3.36 -7.00
CA TRP A 283 -23.68 2.58 -6.26
C TRP A 283 -24.68 3.48 -5.53
N CYS A 284 -24.20 4.48 -4.77
CA CYS A 284 -25.08 5.41 -4.05
C CYS A 284 -26.00 6.17 -5.00
N THR A 285 -25.46 6.60 -6.15
CA THR A 285 -26.24 7.31 -7.19
C THR A 285 -27.34 6.42 -7.75
N LYS A 286 -27.01 5.17 -8.11
CA LYS A 286 -27.95 4.18 -8.65
C LYS A 286 -29.06 3.82 -7.66
N GLU A 287 -28.72 3.71 -6.38
CA GLU A 287 -29.64 3.31 -5.31
C GLU A 287 -30.42 4.48 -4.68
N GLY A 288 -30.21 5.72 -5.16
CA GLY A 288 -30.87 6.92 -4.65
C GLY A 288 -30.46 7.29 -3.22
N VAL A 289 -29.26 6.88 -2.79
CA VAL A 289 -28.75 7.14 -1.45
C VAL A 289 -28.21 8.56 -1.39
N VAL A 290 -28.67 9.34 -0.40
CA VAL A 290 -28.19 10.71 -0.15
C VAL A 290 -26.82 10.65 0.55
N TRP A 291 -25.83 10.16 -0.18
CA TRP A 291 -24.44 10.06 0.27
C TRP A 291 -23.60 11.13 -0.42
N ARG A 292 -22.73 11.79 0.36
CA ARG A 292 -21.77 12.78 -0.12
C ARG A 292 -20.39 12.38 0.38
N GLY A 293 -19.57 11.86 -0.53
CA GLY A 293 -18.19 11.53 -0.23
C GLY A 293 -17.40 12.75 0.27
N LEU A 294 -16.64 12.53 1.34
CA LEU A 294 -15.74 13.48 1.98
C LEU A 294 -14.28 13.24 1.59
N LEU A 295 -13.98 12.12 0.93
CA LEU A 295 -12.68 11.86 0.32
C LEU A 295 -12.49 12.68 -0.95
N ASN A 296 -11.37 13.41 -1.01
CA ASN A 296 -10.87 14.07 -2.21
C ASN A 296 -9.84 13.14 -2.87
N LEU A 297 -10.25 12.45 -3.92
CA LEU A 297 -9.49 11.47 -4.71
C LEU A 297 -9.57 11.82 -6.20
#